data_AF-A0A397ATQ6-F1
#
_entry.id   AF-A0A397ATQ6-F1
#
_cell.length_a   1.000
_cell.length_b   1.000
_cell.length_c   1.000
_cell.angle_alpha   90.00
_cell.angle_beta   90.00
_cell.angle_gamma   90.00
#
_symmetry.space_group_name_H-M   'P 1'
#
loop_
_entity.id
_entity.type
_entity.pdbx_description
1 polymer ?
#
loop_
_entity_poly.entity_id
_entity_poly.type
_entity_poly.pdbx_seq_one_letter_code
_entity_poly.pdbx_strand_id
1 'polypeptide(L)'
;MLTFKEKLAHNLVPEWEEHYVNYSELKHHVKQIQRRASFLAMSSGDYTESNEPERARLIKTSKPTHFEEEFLDECEKVERWYCTQLEEFHKQFALLQDQYAQARTSQAPLVPPTTDLDDAPVESDAFTLERDSIKQSLVELYKLLRLLQNFALLNYTALRKVLKKHKKKCGARFEKAHRSLNDSLHDYAFSHALPVKESILHLEHYFTATFHDNDRVLALAELDDWKDSTLNWQNVYTGLKMGMCMVLATWLLWDDVALVAFYICELDPHATQDFAHVFDDASHLSMLYLINFIVYVQVENHVLWVVLFVVSSVYSWLWDVVMDWGLGRPQNHFLGDGHMYSRRWVYYAAMAVDFVLCFSWTLALIPPTDEYSVVVGVLLYLQPVTMFMEPIRRSMWSCFAMENEHLRNTLGFRKERFIPLHFERKPQKKATDKRDDSQYAVKVVALAVVVVALSASAIFLGN
;
A
#
# COMPACT_ATOMS: atom_id res chain seq x y z
N MET A 1 3.92 2.89 31.44
CA MET A 1 2.46 3.10 31.57
C MET A 1 2.09 4.41 30.91
N LEU A 2 1.30 4.39 29.83
CA LEU A 2 0.85 5.61 29.14
C LEU A 2 0.01 6.49 30.08
N THR A 3 0.25 7.80 30.07
CA THR A 3 -0.56 8.77 30.82
C THR A 3 -1.96 8.86 30.21
N PHE A 4 -2.99 9.24 30.99
CA PHE A 4 -4.34 9.37 30.43
C PHE A 4 -4.42 10.39 29.27
N LYS A 5 -3.53 11.40 29.25
CA LYS A 5 -3.46 12.36 28.12
C LYS A 5 -3.02 11.65 26.85
N GLU A 6 -1.98 10.80 26.93
CA GLU A 6 -1.51 9.99 25.80
C GLU A 6 -2.57 8.95 25.38
N LYS A 7 -3.27 8.35 26.34
CA LYS A 7 -4.37 7.42 26.05
C LYS A 7 -5.56 8.11 25.37
N LEU A 8 -5.88 9.34 25.76
CA LEU A 8 -6.89 10.13 25.08
C LEU A 8 -6.41 10.36 23.64
N ALA A 9 -5.22 10.92 23.46
CA ALA A 9 -4.62 11.23 22.16
C ALA A 9 -4.62 10.05 21.18
N HIS A 10 -4.29 8.85 21.66
CA HIS A 10 -4.22 7.64 20.84
C HIS A 10 -5.60 7.09 20.44
N ASN A 11 -6.67 7.39 21.17
CA ASN A 11 -8.02 6.88 20.89
C ASN A 11 -8.95 7.96 20.33
N LEU A 12 -8.40 9.12 19.92
CA LEU A 12 -9.14 10.16 19.22
C LEU A 12 -9.45 9.68 17.80
N VAL A 13 -10.65 9.99 17.34
CA VAL A 13 -10.95 9.97 15.91
C VAL A 13 -10.37 11.24 15.31
N PRO A 14 -9.44 11.18 14.34
CA PRO A 14 -8.76 12.36 13.79
C PRO A 14 -9.74 13.42 13.24
N GLU A 15 -10.82 12.95 12.60
CA GLU A 15 -11.86 13.81 12.01
C GLU A 15 -12.63 14.63 13.04
N TRP A 16 -12.66 14.18 14.31
CA TRP A 16 -13.46 14.79 15.37
C TRP A 16 -12.60 15.48 16.43
N GLU A 17 -11.29 15.61 16.21
CA GLU A 17 -10.31 16.10 17.18
C GLU A 17 -10.72 17.42 17.84
N GLU A 18 -11.25 18.37 17.04
CA GLU A 18 -11.66 19.71 17.50
C GLU A 18 -12.82 19.68 18.49
N HIS A 19 -13.65 18.64 18.42
CA HIS A 19 -14.86 18.51 19.23
C HIS A 19 -14.60 17.77 20.55
N TYR A 20 -13.43 17.17 20.73
CA TYR A 20 -13.04 16.60 22.00
C TYR A 20 -12.74 17.67 23.05
N VAL A 21 -12.85 17.27 24.32
CA VAL A 21 -12.54 18.11 25.47
C VAL A 21 -11.07 18.51 25.46
N ASN A 22 -10.78 19.80 25.63
CA ASN A 22 -9.41 20.30 25.79
C ASN A 22 -8.86 19.96 27.19
N TYR A 23 -8.54 18.68 27.39
CA TYR A 23 -8.08 18.14 28.66
C TYR A 23 -6.77 18.80 29.14
N SER A 24 -5.93 19.28 28.22
CA SER A 24 -4.69 20.01 28.54
C SER A 24 -4.95 21.33 29.24
N GLU A 25 -5.86 22.11 28.67
CA GLU A 25 -6.22 23.44 29.12
C GLU A 25 -6.92 23.36 30.47
N LEU A 26 -7.98 22.56 30.60
CA LEU A 26 -8.67 22.36 31.88
C LEU A 26 -7.71 21.90 33.00
N LYS A 27 -6.73 21.05 32.68
CA LYS A 27 -5.69 20.63 33.62
C LYS A 27 -4.73 21.77 34.00
N HIS A 28 -4.51 22.73 33.11
CA HIS A 28 -3.75 23.95 33.37
C HIS A 28 -4.51 24.88 34.32
N HIS A 29 -5.81 25.12 34.10
CA HIS A 29 -6.66 25.92 35.00
C HIS A 29 -6.68 25.35 36.42
N VAL A 30 -6.84 24.02 36.58
CA VAL A 30 -6.76 23.38 37.90
C VAL A 30 -5.41 23.61 38.60
N LYS A 31 -4.28 23.58 37.86
CA LYS A 31 -2.96 23.88 38.43
C LYS A 31 -2.84 25.35 38.85
N GLN A 32 -3.43 26.26 38.10
CA GLN A 32 -3.40 27.69 38.41
C GLN A 32 -4.23 28.01 39.66
N ILE A 33 -5.42 27.40 39.81
CA ILE A 33 -6.22 27.50 41.03
C ILE A 33 -5.44 26.97 42.24
N GLN A 34 -4.79 25.80 42.09
CA GLN A 34 -3.98 25.22 43.16
C GLN A 34 -2.86 26.18 43.59
N ARG A 35 -2.10 26.75 42.65
CA ARG A 35 -1.00 27.70 42.93
C ARG A 35 -1.50 28.94 43.69
N ARG A 36 -2.69 29.45 43.33
CA ARG A 36 -3.31 30.59 44.03
C ARG A 36 -3.75 30.27 45.44
N ALA A 37 -4.36 29.10 45.64
CA ALA A 37 -4.76 28.65 46.97
C ALA A 37 -3.52 28.55 47.89
N SER A 38 -2.42 27.98 47.39
CA SER A 38 -1.14 27.94 48.10
C SER A 38 -0.58 29.34 48.39
N PHE A 39 -0.62 30.25 47.42
CA PHE A 39 -0.19 31.64 47.61
C PHE A 39 -0.96 32.37 48.71
N LEU A 40 -2.29 32.27 48.71
CA LEU A 40 -3.14 32.90 49.71
C LEU A 40 -2.89 32.34 51.12
N ALA A 41 -2.65 31.02 51.23
CA ALA A 41 -2.30 30.38 52.50
C ALA A 41 -0.93 30.86 53.04
N MET A 42 0.06 31.05 52.16
CA MET A 42 1.36 31.62 52.54
C MET A 42 1.24 33.09 52.95
N SER A 43 0.34 33.87 52.33
CA SER A 43 0.12 35.27 52.68
C SER A 43 -0.65 35.48 53.99
N SER A 44 -1.29 34.44 54.54
CA SER A 44 -1.99 34.50 55.84
C SER A 44 -1.13 34.02 57.03
N GLY A 45 0.05 33.47 56.78
CA GLY A 45 1.02 33.06 57.81
C GLY A 45 2.10 34.11 58.04
N ASP A 46 2.73 34.05 59.21
CA ASP A 46 3.75 35.00 59.69
C ASP A 46 4.91 35.17 58.69
N TYR A 47 5.36 36.41 58.49
CA TYR A 47 6.27 36.79 57.41
C TYR A 47 7.70 36.29 57.66
N THR A 48 8.26 35.49 56.76
CA THR A 48 9.71 35.21 56.68
C THR A 48 10.28 35.70 55.35
N GLU A 49 11.41 36.40 55.37
CA GLU A 49 12.13 36.93 54.19
C GLU A 49 12.46 35.85 53.14
N SER A 50 12.44 34.56 53.52
CA SER A 50 12.70 33.42 52.63
C SER A 50 11.68 33.22 51.51
N ASN A 51 10.46 33.74 51.63
CA ASN A 51 9.34 33.42 50.73
C ASN A 51 9.15 34.44 49.58
N GLU A 52 10.00 35.46 49.50
CA GLU A 52 9.93 36.56 48.54
C GLU A 52 10.00 36.13 47.04
N PRO A 53 10.92 35.23 46.61
CA PRO A 53 10.98 34.80 45.21
C PRO A 53 9.79 33.91 44.81
N GLU A 54 9.22 33.15 45.74
CA GLU A 54 8.05 32.31 45.50
C GLU A 54 6.78 33.15 45.39
N ARG A 55 6.66 34.19 46.22
CA ARG A 55 5.62 35.23 46.16
C ARG A 55 5.62 35.97 44.82
N ALA A 56 6.80 36.38 44.34
CA ALA A 56 6.96 37.06 43.04
C ALA A 56 6.53 36.17 41.84
N ARG A 57 6.84 34.87 41.87
CA ARG A 57 6.39 33.91 40.85
C ARG A 57 4.86 33.73 40.84
N LEU A 58 4.22 33.78 42.00
CA LEU A 58 2.77 33.56 42.16
C LEU A 58 1.95 34.81 41.76
N ILE A 59 2.44 36.01 42.08
CA ILE A 59 1.82 37.31 41.72
C ILE A 59 1.70 37.49 40.20
N LYS A 60 2.67 37.00 39.41
CA LYS A 60 2.66 37.13 37.94
C LYS A 60 1.52 36.36 37.24
N THR A 61 0.81 35.49 37.97
CA THR A 61 -0.23 34.59 37.42
C THR A 61 -1.66 34.97 37.79
N SER A 62 -1.94 36.24 38.16
CA SER A 62 -3.09 36.70 38.98
C SER A 62 -4.49 36.91 38.34
N LYS A 63 -4.73 36.70 37.04
CA LYS A 63 -6.10 36.85 36.45
C LYS A 63 -7.12 35.80 36.92
N PRO A 64 -8.25 36.12 37.59
CA PRO A 64 -9.25 35.11 38.04
C PRO A 64 -9.51 34.05 36.97
N THR A 65 -9.37 32.78 37.34
CA THR A 65 -9.48 31.65 36.41
C THR A 65 -10.93 31.20 36.40
N HIS A 66 -11.60 31.33 35.26
CA HIS A 66 -13.00 30.97 35.04
C HIS A 66 -13.15 29.46 34.78
N PHE A 67 -12.53 28.62 35.63
CA PHE A 67 -12.54 27.17 35.42
C PHE A 67 -13.95 26.57 35.38
N GLU A 68 -14.89 27.10 36.15
CA GLU A 68 -16.27 26.60 36.18
C GLU A 68 -17.00 26.90 34.86
N GLU A 69 -16.81 28.10 34.32
CA GLU A 69 -17.37 28.56 33.04
C GLU A 69 -16.73 27.80 31.87
N GLU A 70 -15.39 27.75 31.79
CA GLU A 70 -14.67 26.99 30.76
C GLU A 70 -14.99 25.49 30.80
N PHE A 71 -15.23 24.92 32.00
CA PHE A 71 -15.64 23.52 32.12
C PHE A 71 -17.04 23.30 31.57
N LEU A 72 -17.98 24.21 31.84
CA LEU A 72 -19.34 24.14 31.32
C LEU A 72 -19.36 24.37 29.80
N ASP A 73 -18.60 25.34 29.30
CA ASP A 73 -18.43 25.59 27.86
C ASP A 73 -17.90 24.35 27.14
N GLU A 74 -16.91 23.66 27.70
CA GLU A 74 -16.40 22.40 27.16
C GLU A 74 -17.44 21.27 27.22
N CYS A 75 -18.29 21.22 28.25
CA CYS A 75 -19.40 20.25 28.31
C CYS A 75 -20.46 20.54 27.25
N GLU A 76 -20.87 21.81 27.10
CA GLU A 76 -21.84 22.24 26.10
C GLU A 76 -21.32 22.03 24.67
N LYS A 77 -20.04 22.27 24.43
CA LYS A 77 -19.39 22.01 23.15
C LYS A 77 -19.53 20.53 22.75
N VAL A 78 -19.20 19.63 23.67
CA VAL A 78 -19.29 18.18 23.46
C VAL A 78 -20.74 17.75 23.26
N GLU A 79 -21.65 18.22 24.11
CA GLU A 79 -23.08 17.89 24.03
C GLU A 79 -23.67 18.34 22.70
N ARG A 80 -23.45 19.59 22.31
CA ARG A 80 -23.99 20.17 21.07
C ARG A 80 -23.55 19.37 19.85
N TRP A 81 -22.26 19.02 19.78
CA TRP A 81 -21.74 18.21 18.69
C TRP A 81 -22.29 16.78 18.73
N TYR A 82 -22.31 16.14 19.91
CA TYR A 82 -22.84 14.79 20.10
C TYR A 82 -24.31 14.69 19.67
N CYS A 83 -25.17 15.61 20.10
CA CYS A 83 -26.58 15.65 19.73
C CYS A 83 -26.76 15.87 18.22
N THR A 84 -25.98 16.77 17.62
CA THR A 84 -26.06 17.04 16.18
C THR A 84 -25.67 15.81 15.37
N GLN A 85 -24.58 15.12 15.74
CA GLN A 85 -24.14 13.90 15.06
C GLN A 85 -25.11 12.75 15.24
N LEU A 86 -25.67 12.59 16.45
CA LEU A 86 -26.67 11.57 16.71
C LEU A 86 -27.92 11.77 15.83
N GLU A 87 -28.40 13.00 15.73
CA GLU A 87 -29.57 13.35 14.93
C GLU A 87 -29.32 13.17 13.42
N GLU A 88 -28.10 13.47 12.96
CA GLU A 88 -27.67 13.22 11.58
C GLU A 88 -27.64 11.72 11.27
N PHE A 89 -27.07 10.90 12.15
CA PHE A 89 -27.06 9.44 11.98
C PHE A 89 -28.48 8.85 12.03
N HIS A 90 -29.40 9.41 12.81
CA HIS A 90 -30.81 9.02 12.78
C HIS A 90 -31.47 9.33 11.43
N LYS A 91 -31.21 10.51 10.85
CA LYS A 91 -31.71 10.88 9.53
C LYS A 91 -31.17 9.96 8.45
N GLN A 92 -29.87 9.67 8.47
CA GLN A 92 -29.23 8.74 7.53
C GLN A 92 -29.80 7.33 7.67
N PHE A 93 -30.02 6.86 8.90
CA PHE A 93 -30.65 5.56 9.13
C PHE A 93 -32.06 5.49 8.52
N ALA A 94 -32.90 6.49 8.80
CA ALA A 94 -34.27 6.54 8.25
C ALA A 94 -34.27 6.57 6.71
N LEU A 95 -33.35 7.33 6.11
CA LEU A 95 -33.21 7.38 4.65
C LEU A 95 -32.83 6.01 4.05
N LEU A 96 -31.89 5.30 4.68
CA LEU A 96 -31.49 3.95 4.25
C LEU A 96 -32.65 2.95 4.39
N GLN A 97 -33.48 3.07 5.43
CA GLN A 97 -34.69 2.27 5.60
C GLN A 97 -35.69 2.52 4.46
N ASP A 98 -35.92 3.79 4.11
CA ASP A 98 -36.82 4.19 3.03
C ASP A 98 -36.30 3.71 1.66
N GLN A 99 -35.00 3.85 1.40
CA GLN A 99 -34.37 3.36 0.15
C GLN A 99 -34.53 1.85 0.01
N TYR A 100 -34.29 1.10 1.07
CA TYR A 100 -34.47 -0.35 1.07
C TYR A 100 -35.94 -0.74 0.84
N ALA A 101 -36.89 -0.06 1.47
CA ALA A 101 -38.32 -0.30 1.27
C ALA A 101 -38.77 -0.02 -0.17
N GLN A 102 -38.22 1.03 -0.80
CA GLN A 102 -38.48 1.37 -2.20
C GLN A 102 -37.90 0.33 -3.17
N ALA A 103 -36.65 -0.10 -2.94
CA ALA A 103 -36.00 -1.14 -3.75
C ALA A 103 -36.81 -2.46 -3.69
N ARG A 104 -37.26 -2.84 -2.49
CA ARG A 104 -38.09 -4.03 -2.28
C ARG A 104 -39.47 -3.93 -2.94
N THR A 105 -40.10 -2.76 -2.91
CA THR A 105 -41.40 -2.54 -3.57
C THR A 105 -41.27 -2.60 -5.09
N SER A 106 -40.17 -2.10 -5.64
CA SER A 106 -39.88 -2.13 -7.08
C SER A 106 -39.70 -3.55 -7.64
N GLN A 107 -39.32 -4.50 -6.79
CA GLN A 107 -39.18 -5.92 -7.12
C GLN A 107 -40.51 -6.70 -7.03
N ALA A 108 -41.54 -6.16 -6.37
CA ALA A 108 -42.79 -6.88 -6.12
C ALA A 108 -43.54 -7.20 -7.44
N PRO A 109 -43.86 -8.48 -7.75
CA PRO A 109 -44.54 -8.84 -8.98
C PRO A 109 -45.95 -8.23 -9.07
N LEU A 110 -46.25 -7.52 -10.17
CA LEU A 110 -47.58 -6.95 -10.46
C LEU A 110 -48.61 -7.99 -10.97
N VAL A 111 -48.35 -9.30 -10.89
CA VAL A 111 -49.16 -10.34 -11.55
C VAL A 111 -49.81 -11.31 -10.53
N PRO A 112 -51.12 -11.62 -10.62
CA PRO A 112 -51.78 -12.59 -9.74
C PRO A 112 -51.28 -14.02 -9.95
N PRO A 113 -51.46 -14.92 -8.97
CA PRO A 113 -50.88 -16.25 -8.99
C PRO A 113 -51.63 -17.14 -9.99
N THR A 114 -51.04 -17.34 -11.16
CA THR A 114 -51.37 -18.49 -12.00
C THR A 114 -50.10 -19.09 -12.55
N THR A 115 -50.00 -20.41 -12.38
CA THR A 115 -49.09 -21.38 -13.01
C THR A 115 -47.79 -21.70 -12.27
N ASP A 116 -47.91 -22.65 -11.35
CA ASP A 116 -47.12 -23.87 -11.13
C ASP A 116 -45.68 -24.00 -11.69
N LEU A 117 -44.83 -24.56 -10.82
CA LEU A 117 -43.57 -25.33 -11.01
C LEU A 117 -42.24 -24.59 -10.81
N ASP A 118 -41.69 -24.79 -9.60
CA ASP A 118 -40.28 -25.09 -9.25
C ASP A 118 -39.11 -24.21 -9.71
N ASP A 119 -39.32 -22.99 -10.20
CA ASP A 119 -38.23 -22.02 -10.33
C ASP A 119 -38.19 -21.08 -9.12
N ALA A 120 -37.14 -21.20 -8.30
CA ALA A 120 -36.83 -20.23 -7.25
C ALA A 120 -36.79 -18.82 -7.87
N PRO A 121 -37.37 -17.79 -7.21
CA PRO A 121 -37.43 -16.46 -7.79
C PRO A 121 -36.01 -15.94 -8.03
N VAL A 122 -35.61 -15.86 -9.30
CA VAL A 122 -34.34 -15.24 -9.69
C VAL A 122 -34.47 -13.75 -9.38
N GLU A 123 -33.88 -13.30 -8.28
CA GLU A 123 -33.77 -11.88 -7.95
C GLU A 123 -33.05 -11.17 -9.10
N SER A 124 -33.57 -10.05 -9.59
CA SER A 124 -32.91 -9.28 -10.64
C SER A 124 -31.53 -8.80 -10.18
N ASP A 125 -30.50 -8.95 -11.01
CA ASP A 125 -29.11 -8.52 -10.72
C ASP A 125 -29.00 -7.03 -10.28
N ALA A 126 -29.94 -6.18 -10.73
CA ALA A 126 -30.00 -4.79 -10.30
C ALA A 126 -30.40 -4.61 -8.82
N PHE A 127 -31.34 -5.43 -8.34
CA PHE A 127 -31.80 -5.40 -6.95
C PHE A 127 -30.74 -5.94 -5.99
N THR A 128 -30.03 -7.00 -6.37
CA THR A 128 -28.96 -7.58 -5.55
C THR A 128 -27.82 -6.57 -5.36
N LEU A 129 -27.44 -5.84 -6.42
CA LEU A 129 -26.45 -4.76 -6.35
C LEU A 129 -26.90 -3.61 -5.45
N GLU A 130 -28.14 -3.13 -5.60
CA GLU A 130 -28.69 -2.04 -4.78
C GLU A 130 -28.81 -2.46 -3.30
N ARG A 131 -29.28 -3.68 -3.04
CA ARG A 131 -29.35 -4.29 -1.71
C ARG A 131 -27.96 -4.35 -1.06
N ASP A 132 -26.95 -4.82 -1.79
CA ASP A 132 -25.59 -4.95 -1.28
C ASP A 132 -24.95 -3.58 -1.03
N SER A 133 -25.24 -2.57 -1.86
CA SER A 133 -24.83 -1.19 -1.62
C SER A 133 -25.45 -0.61 -0.34
N ILE A 134 -26.76 -0.76 -0.15
CA ILE A 134 -27.46 -0.32 1.08
C ILE A 134 -26.92 -1.05 2.30
N LYS A 135 -26.64 -2.35 2.18
CA LYS A 135 -26.05 -3.18 3.24
C LYS A 135 -24.69 -2.62 3.67
N GLN A 136 -23.82 -2.25 2.73
CA GLN A 136 -22.53 -1.62 3.01
C GLN A 136 -22.70 -0.27 3.72
N SER A 137 -23.63 0.58 3.27
CA SER A 137 -23.90 1.86 3.94
C SER A 137 -24.42 1.70 5.38
N LEU A 138 -25.24 0.68 5.66
CA LEU A 138 -25.68 0.36 7.03
C LEU A 138 -24.51 -0.11 7.91
N VAL A 139 -23.58 -0.88 7.35
CA VAL A 139 -22.36 -1.31 8.05
C VAL A 139 -21.46 -0.10 8.37
N GLU A 140 -21.33 0.87 7.46
CA GLU A 140 -20.60 2.11 7.73
C GLU A 140 -21.28 2.96 8.81
N LEU A 141 -22.60 3.13 8.75
CA LEU A 141 -23.37 3.84 9.75
C LEU A 141 -23.23 3.21 11.15
N TYR A 142 -23.20 1.88 11.23
CA TYR A 142 -22.93 1.16 12.47
C TYR A 142 -21.55 1.49 13.06
N LYS A 143 -20.51 1.58 12.21
CA LYS A 143 -19.16 1.99 12.63
C LYS A 143 -19.19 3.42 13.18
N LEU A 144 -19.84 4.35 12.49
CA LEU A 144 -19.97 5.74 12.92
C LEU A 144 -20.67 5.86 14.28
N LEU A 145 -21.75 5.10 14.50
CA LEU A 145 -22.44 5.04 15.80
C LEU A 145 -21.55 4.49 16.91
N ARG A 146 -20.76 3.44 16.65
CA ARG A 146 -19.78 2.90 17.62
C ARG A 146 -18.67 3.90 17.93
N LEU A 147 -18.18 4.62 16.92
CA LEU A 147 -17.22 5.70 17.12
C LEU A 147 -17.82 6.81 17.98
N LEU A 148 -19.07 7.21 17.72
CA LEU A 148 -19.78 8.24 18.51
C LEU A 148 -20.01 7.79 19.96
N GLN A 149 -20.27 6.50 20.19
CA GLN A 149 -20.32 5.92 21.53
C GLN A 149 -18.97 6.06 22.25
N ASN A 150 -17.87 5.73 21.57
CA ASN A 150 -16.53 5.88 22.12
C ASN A 150 -16.18 7.34 22.39
N PHE A 151 -16.57 8.27 21.50
CA PHE A 151 -16.44 9.70 21.70
C PHE A 151 -17.12 10.16 23.00
N ALA A 152 -18.37 9.78 23.22
CA ALA A 152 -19.12 10.14 24.43
C ALA A 152 -18.43 9.60 25.71
N LEU A 153 -18.01 8.33 25.70
CA LEU A 153 -17.34 7.69 26.84
C LEU A 153 -15.96 8.30 27.15
N LEU A 154 -15.18 8.61 26.12
CA LEU A 154 -13.87 9.23 26.28
C LEU A 154 -13.98 10.65 26.85
N ASN A 155 -14.90 11.47 26.33
CA ASN A 155 -15.13 12.83 26.81
C ASN A 155 -15.67 12.85 28.24
N TYR A 156 -16.68 12.02 28.56
CA TYR A 156 -17.17 11.87 29.93
C TYR A 156 -16.05 11.45 30.90
N THR A 157 -15.23 10.47 30.49
CA THR A 157 -14.09 10.02 31.31
C THR A 157 -13.05 11.12 31.51
N ALA A 158 -12.79 11.94 30.49
CA ALA A 158 -11.87 13.06 30.57
C ALA A 158 -12.36 14.14 31.54
N LEU A 159 -13.62 14.59 31.40
CA LEU A 159 -14.25 15.59 32.26
C LEU A 159 -14.31 15.12 33.72
N ARG A 160 -14.73 13.86 33.94
CA ARG A 160 -14.74 13.25 35.28
C ARG A 160 -13.35 13.19 35.91
N LYS A 161 -12.29 12.92 35.12
CA LYS A 161 -10.91 12.93 35.61
C LYS A 161 -10.42 14.33 35.95
N VAL A 162 -10.79 15.34 35.17
CA VAL A 162 -10.51 16.75 35.48
C VAL A 162 -11.20 17.13 36.80
N LEU A 163 -12.49 16.83 36.95
CA LEU A 163 -13.26 17.11 38.16
C LEU A 163 -12.67 16.42 39.39
N LYS A 164 -12.29 15.14 39.30
CA LYS A 164 -11.62 14.42 40.39
C LYS A 164 -10.29 15.08 40.78
N LYS A 165 -9.56 15.60 39.79
CA LYS A 165 -8.31 16.32 40.03
C LYS A 165 -8.55 17.68 40.68
N HIS A 166 -9.57 18.42 40.24
CA HIS A 166 -9.99 19.67 40.84
C HIS A 166 -10.32 19.47 42.33
N LYS A 167 -11.14 18.46 42.67
CA LYS A 167 -11.44 18.08 44.06
C LYS A 167 -10.18 17.79 44.88
N LYS A 168 -9.28 16.95 44.34
CA LYS A 168 -8.04 16.54 45.04
C LYS A 168 -7.07 17.70 45.28
N LYS A 169 -7.02 18.69 44.39
CA LYS A 169 -6.01 19.77 44.41
C LYS A 169 -6.49 21.06 45.04
N CYS A 170 -7.78 21.39 44.94
CA CYS A 170 -8.32 22.67 45.41
C CYS A 170 -8.99 22.58 46.80
N GLY A 171 -9.24 21.37 47.32
CA GLY A 171 -9.70 21.16 48.70
C GLY A 171 -11.15 21.59 48.97
N ALA A 172 -11.52 21.66 50.25
CA ALA A 172 -12.90 21.86 50.72
C ALA A 172 -13.55 23.19 50.27
N ARG A 173 -12.74 24.22 50.00
CA ARG A 173 -13.22 25.55 49.55
C ARG A 173 -14.06 25.47 48.26
N PHE A 174 -13.76 24.51 47.40
CA PHE A 174 -14.43 24.33 46.11
C PHE A 174 -15.36 23.10 46.08
N GLU A 175 -15.67 22.52 47.25
CA GLU A 175 -16.46 21.28 47.32
C GLU A 175 -17.93 21.47 46.93
N LYS A 176 -18.50 22.64 47.21
CA LYS A 176 -19.86 23.00 46.75
C LYS A 176 -19.90 23.16 45.22
N ALA A 177 -18.95 23.91 44.65
CA ALA A 177 -18.83 24.08 43.20
C ALA A 177 -18.58 22.75 42.48
N HIS A 178 -17.69 21.90 43.03
CA HIS A 178 -17.43 20.58 42.48
C HIS A 178 -18.68 19.69 42.47
N ARG A 179 -19.50 19.71 43.54
CA ARG A 179 -20.78 18.98 43.54
C ARG A 179 -21.71 19.49 42.44
N SER A 180 -21.89 20.81 42.36
CA SER A 180 -22.73 21.44 41.32
C SER A 180 -22.28 21.06 39.90
N LEU A 181 -20.98 21.14 39.61
CA LEU A 181 -20.43 20.78 38.30
C LEU A 181 -20.53 19.28 38.01
N ASN A 182 -20.38 18.44 39.03
CA ASN A 182 -20.54 17.00 38.88
C ASN A 182 -22.00 16.63 38.62
N ASP A 183 -22.95 17.26 39.30
CA ASP A 183 -24.38 17.02 39.08
C ASP A 183 -24.76 17.46 37.66
N SER A 184 -24.34 18.67 37.26
CA SER A 184 -24.53 19.17 35.88
C SER A 184 -23.92 18.24 34.82
N LEU A 185 -22.75 17.63 35.10
CA LEU A 185 -22.11 16.69 34.17
C LEU A 185 -22.97 15.43 33.91
N HIS A 186 -23.77 14.99 34.88
CA HIS A 186 -24.65 13.82 34.72
C HIS A 186 -25.96 14.15 34.01
N ASP A 187 -26.35 15.43 33.96
CA ASP A 187 -27.57 15.87 33.28
C ASP A 187 -27.43 15.86 31.74
N TYR A 188 -26.21 15.87 31.21
CA TYR A 188 -25.95 15.83 29.76
C TYR A 188 -26.24 14.45 29.14
N ALA A 189 -26.73 14.43 27.90
CA ALA A 189 -27.08 13.21 27.17
C ALA A 189 -25.85 12.33 26.86
N PHE A 190 -24.70 12.94 26.55
CA PHE A 190 -23.47 12.17 26.26
C PHE A 190 -22.94 11.40 27.48
N SER A 191 -23.29 11.80 28.71
CA SER A 191 -22.71 11.26 29.95
C SER A 191 -22.94 9.75 30.13
N HIS A 192 -24.13 9.28 29.74
CA HIS A 192 -24.52 7.88 29.86
C HIS A 192 -24.41 7.12 28.54
N ALA A 193 -24.19 7.81 27.41
CA ALA A 193 -24.17 7.26 26.05
C ALA A 193 -25.39 6.36 25.72
N LEU A 194 -26.50 6.52 26.46
CA LEU A 194 -27.72 5.71 26.31
C LEU A 194 -28.40 5.94 24.96
N PRO A 195 -28.57 7.19 24.47
CA PRO A 195 -29.26 7.42 23.20
C PRO A 195 -28.56 6.75 22.01
N VAL A 196 -27.22 6.85 21.94
CA VAL A 196 -26.44 6.14 20.91
C VAL A 196 -26.55 4.63 21.07
N LYS A 197 -26.52 4.11 22.30
CA LYS A 197 -26.65 2.66 22.53
C LYS A 197 -28.00 2.13 22.07
N GLU A 198 -29.08 2.85 22.32
CA GLU A 198 -30.42 2.51 21.83
C GLU A 198 -30.46 2.51 20.29
N SER A 199 -29.81 3.50 19.68
CA SER A 199 -29.70 3.62 18.22
C SER A 199 -28.95 2.45 17.58
N ILE A 200 -27.83 2.03 18.21
CA ILE A 200 -27.05 0.86 17.81
C ILE A 200 -27.93 -0.40 17.87
N LEU A 201 -28.68 -0.60 18.95
CA LEU A 201 -29.57 -1.75 19.11
C LEU A 201 -30.69 -1.76 18.06
N HIS A 202 -31.24 -0.58 17.74
CA HIS A 202 -32.27 -0.45 16.71
C HIS A 202 -31.72 -0.82 15.33
N LEU A 203 -30.50 -0.38 15.00
CA LEU A 203 -29.82 -0.75 13.77
C LEU A 203 -29.53 -2.26 13.72
N GLU A 204 -29.01 -2.86 14.79
CA GLU A 204 -28.76 -4.31 14.88
C GLU A 204 -30.04 -5.11 14.65
N HIS A 205 -31.15 -4.71 15.28
CA HIS A 205 -32.45 -5.36 15.11
C HIS A 205 -32.96 -5.23 13.67
N TYR A 206 -32.84 -4.04 13.07
CA TYR A 206 -33.23 -3.84 11.68
C TYR A 206 -32.37 -4.68 10.71
N PHE A 207 -31.05 -4.69 10.88
CA PHE A 207 -30.12 -5.41 10.02
C PHE A 207 -30.33 -6.94 10.11
N THR A 208 -30.52 -7.47 11.32
CA THR A 208 -30.81 -8.89 11.55
C THR A 208 -32.13 -9.34 10.92
N ALA A 209 -33.19 -8.53 11.09
CA ALA A 209 -34.50 -8.83 10.52
C ALA A 209 -34.52 -8.73 8.99
N THR A 210 -33.67 -7.88 8.40
CA THR A 210 -33.70 -7.57 6.97
C THR A 210 -32.81 -8.47 6.12
N PHE A 211 -31.61 -8.84 6.61
CA PHE A 211 -30.59 -9.53 5.80
C PHE A 211 -30.26 -10.95 6.25
N HIS A 212 -30.60 -11.34 7.48
CA HIS A 212 -30.15 -12.61 8.08
C HIS A 212 -31.26 -13.44 8.70
N ASP A 213 -32.53 -13.21 8.34
CA ASP A 213 -33.69 -13.97 8.84
C ASP A 213 -33.75 -14.09 10.39
N ASN A 214 -33.33 -13.03 11.10
CA ASN A 214 -33.17 -12.97 12.56
C ASN A 214 -32.02 -13.82 13.17
N ASP A 215 -31.08 -14.31 12.37
CA ASP A 215 -29.82 -14.84 12.91
C ASP A 215 -28.90 -13.69 13.36
N ARG A 216 -28.95 -13.44 14.66
CA ARG A 216 -28.17 -12.37 15.29
C ARG A 216 -26.66 -12.60 15.23
N VAL A 217 -26.19 -13.85 15.26
CA VAL A 217 -24.75 -14.12 15.37
C VAL A 217 -24.05 -13.78 14.06
N LEU A 218 -24.62 -14.23 12.94
CA LEU A 218 -24.09 -13.96 11.61
C LEU A 218 -24.12 -12.46 11.28
N ALA A 219 -25.24 -11.81 11.58
CA ALA A 219 -25.41 -10.37 11.37
C ALA A 219 -24.40 -9.53 12.16
N LEU A 220 -24.16 -9.86 13.44
CA LEU A 220 -23.19 -9.14 14.25
C LEU A 220 -21.76 -9.42 13.79
N ALA A 221 -21.44 -10.63 13.33
CA ALA A 221 -20.14 -10.92 12.76
C ALA A 221 -19.86 -10.05 11.52
N GLU A 222 -20.85 -9.89 10.64
CA GLU A 222 -20.72 -9.06 9.45
C GLU A 222 -20.65 -7.56 9.77
N LEU A 223 -21.40 -7.09 10.77
CA LEU A 223 -21.32 -5.70 11.26
C LEU A 223 -19.98 -5.39 11.95
N ASP A 224 -19.35 -6.37 12.61
CA ASP A 224 -18.12 -6.19 13.41
C ASP A 224 -16.82 -6.46 12.62
N ASP A 225 -16.91 -6.81 11.33
CA ASP A 225 -15.76 -7.18 10.48
C ASP A 225 -14.81 -5.99 10.16
N TRP A 226 -15.09 -4.80 10.67
CA TRP A 226 -14.31 -3.57 10.45
C TRP A 226 -12.92 -3.55 11.08
N LYS A 227 -12.56 -4.55 11.90
CA LYS A 227 -11.27 -4.56 12.61
C LYS A 227 -10.06 -4.85 11.70
N ASP A 228 -10.28 -5.30 10.46
CA ASP A 228 -9.19 -5.75 9.56
C ASP A 228 -8.97 -4.90 8.29
N SER A 229 -9.72 -3.81 8.07
CA SER A 229 -9.66 -3.03 6.82
C SER A 229 -8.53 -1.98 6.72
N THR A 230 -7.38 -2.17 7.40
CA THR A 230 -6.29 -1.16 7.37
C THR A 230 -5.21 -1.42 6.32
N LEU A 231 -5.26 -2.56 5.62
CA LEU A 231 -4.32 -2.85 4.54
C LEU A 231 -5.07 -3.44 3.33
N ASN A 232 -5.49 -2.57 2.40
CA ASN A 232 -5.92 -3.02 1.08
C ASN A 232 -4.69 -3.58 0.36
N TRP A 233 -4.44 -4.88 0.56
CA TRP A 233 -3.30 -5.61 0.00
C TRP A 233 -3.23 -5.49 -1.52
N GLN A 234 -4.37 -5.29 -2.20
CA GLN A 234 -4.44 -4.97 -3.63
C GLN A 234 -3.74 -3.65 -3.98
N ASN A 235 -3.91 -2.60 -3.18
CA ASN A 235 -3.27 -1.30 -3.41
C ASN A 235 -1.76 -1.37 -3.12
N VAL A 236 -1.37 -2.09 -2.07
CA VAL A 236 0.04 -2.35 -1.73
C VAL A 236 0.72 -3.15 -2.86
N TYR A 237 0.04 -4.18 -3.36
CA TYR A 237 0.53 -5.01 -4.46
C TYR A 237 0.63 -4.26 -5.78
N THR A 238 -0.33 -3.38 -6.07
CA THR A 238 -0.31 -2.49 -7.25
C THR A 238 0.85 -1.49 -7.14
N GLY A 239 1.06 -0.90 -5.96
CA GLY A 239 2.20 -0.02 -5.70
C GLY A 239 3.55 -0.74 -5.84
N LEU A 240 3.65 -1.98 -5.36
CA LEU A 240 4.86 -2.80 -5.51
C LEU A 240 5.13 -3.14 -6.98
N LYS A 241 4.10 -3.52 -7.73
CA LYS A 241 4.20 -3.76 -9.19
C LYS A 241 4.68 -2.52 -9.93
N MET A 242 4.09 -1.37 -9.64
CA MET A 242 4.47 -0.11 -10.27
C MET A 242 5.91 0.30 -9.91
N GLY A 243 6.32 0.08 -8.66
CA GLY A 243 7.69 0.29 -8.22
C GLY A 243 8.70 -0.62 -8.93
N MET A 244 8.39 -1.90 -9.09
CA MET A 244 9.25 -2.83 -9.85
C MET A 244 9.32 -2.47 -11.33
N CYS A 245 8.20 -2.07 -11.96
CA CYS A 245 8.19 -1.58 -13.34
C CYS A 245 9.02 -0.31 -13.50
N MET A 246 8.98 0.61 -12.54
CA MET A 246 9.83 1.80 -12.56
C MET A 246 11.31 1.47 -12.47
N VAL A 247 11.69 0.55 -11.59
CA VAL A 247 13.09 0.12 -11.45
C VAL A 247 13.59 -0.52 -12.75
N LEU A 248 12.78 -1.38 -13.38
CA LEU A 248 13.09 -1.97 -14.69
C LEU A 248 13.18 -0.90 -15.79
N ALA A 249 12.28 0.09 -15.80
CA ALA A 249 12.33 1.20 -16.75
C ALA A 249 13.60 2.05 -16.57
N THR A 250 14.00 2.34 -15.33
CA THR A 250 15.26 3.07 -15.07
C THR A 250 16.50 2.26 -15.43
N TRP A 251 16.47 0.94 -15.25
CA TRP A 251 17.55 0.05 -15.67
C TRP A 251 17.65 -0.02 -17.20
N LEU A 252 16.52 -0.10 -17.89
CA LEU A 252 16.45 -0.07 -19.36
C LEU A 252 16.92 1.27 -19.94
N LEU A 253 16.49 2.40 -19.36
CA LEU A 253 16.95 3.72 -19.76
C LEU A 253 18.45 3.91 -19.51
N TRP A 254 18.98 3.30 -18.44
CA TRP A 254 20.41 3.30 -18.16
C TRP A 254 21.18 2.49 -19.21
N ASP A 255 20.70 1.29 -19.57
CA ASP A 255 21.29 0.47 -20.63
C ASP A 255 21.22 1.17 -22.00
N ASP A 256 20.09 1.78 -22.37
CA ASP A 256 19.94 2.52 -23.63
C ASP A 256 20.94 3.70 -23.72
N VAL A 257 21.07 4.48 -22.64
CA VAL A 257 22.00 5.62 -22.61
C VAL A 257 23.45 5.16 -22.56
N ALA A 258 23.77 4.09 -21.82
CA ALA A 258 25.11 3.54 -21.74
C ALA A 258 25.55 2.91 -23.07
N LEU A 259 24.66 2.19 -23.75
CA LEU A 259 24.91 1.58 -25.05
C LEU A 259 25.11 2.64 -26.13
N VAL A 260 24.26 3.68 -26.16
CA VAL A 260 24.41 4.82 -27.10
C VAL A 260 25.67 5.63 -26.81
N ALA A 261 26.02 5.85 -25.55
CA ALA A 261 27.27 6.55 -25.18
C ALA A 261 28.51 5.74 -25.57
N PHE A 262 28.50 4.42 -25.34
CA PHE A 262 29.56 3.50 -25.76
C PHE A 262 29.72 3.48 -27.29
N TYR A 263 28.60 3.47 -28.03
CA TYR A 263 28.60 3.48 -29.50
C TYR A 263 29.09 4.81 -30.11
N ILE A 264 28.73 5.96 -29.50
CA ILE A 264 29.10 7.29 -30.02
C ILE A 264 30.55 7.64 -29.68
N CYS A 265 31.04 7.23 -28.51
CA CYS A 265 32.35 7.67 -28.02
C CYS A 265 33.51 6.74 -28.38
N GLU A 266 33.26 5.49 -28.80
CA GLU A 266 34.32 4.47 -28.83
C GLU A 266 34.42 3.65 -30.15
N LEU A 267 33.63 3.97 -31.18
CA LEU A 267 33.77 3.32 -32.49
C LEU A 267 34.85 3.99 -33.36
N ASP A 268 36.01 3.36 -33.47
CA ASP A 268 36.98 3.62 -34.54
C ASP A 268 36.63 2.70 -35.74
N PRO A 269 36.12 3.23 -36.88
CA PRO A 269 35.42 2.45 -37.92
C PRO A 269 36.29 1.49 -38.73
N HIS A 270 37.58 1.34 -38.41
CA HIS A 270 38.53 0.53 -39.15
C HIS A 270 39.03 -0.72 -38.40
N ALA A 271 38.64 -0.94 -37.13
CA ALA A 271 39.28 -1.94 -36.27
C ALA A 271 38.44 -3.18 -35.87
N THR A 272 37.13 -3.25 -36.14
CA THR A 272 36.30 -4.37 -35.68
C THR A 272 35.58 -5.10 -36.81
N GLN A 273 36.10 -6.29 -37.16
CA GLN A 273 35.29 -7.37 -37.71
C GLN A 273 34.66 -8.10 -36.53
N ASP A 274 33.37 -7.87 -36.25
CA ASP A 274 32.45 -8.86 -35.68
C ASP A 274 31.02 -8.29 -35.70
N PHE A 275 30.38 -8.35 -36.87
CA PHE A 275 28.99 -7.94 -37.11
C PHE A 275 27.96 -8.74 -36.26
N ALA A 276 28.38 -9.83 -35.60
CA ALA A 276 27.51 -10.67 -34.77
C ALA A 276 27.13 -10.00 -33.44
N HIS A 277 28.05 -9.28 -32.79
CA HIS A 277 27.78 -8.58 -31.52
C HIS A 277 26.81 -7.40 -31.71
N VAL A 278 26.90 -6.73 -32.87
CA VAL A 278 26.02 -5.62 -33.24
C VAL A 278 24.57 -6.09 -33.47
N PHE A 279 24.39 -7.31 -33.97
CA PHE A 279 23.07 -7.89 -34.20
C PHE A 279 22.44 -8.41 -32.89
N ASP A 280 23.26 -8.88 -31.96
CA ASP A 280 22.87 -9.30 -30.61
C ASP A 280 22.35 -8.08 -29.81
N ASP A 281 23.10 -6.97 -29.81
CA ASP A 281 22.72 -5.74 -29.11
C ASP A 281 21.49 -5.05 -29.76
N ALA A 282 21.33 -5.12 -31.09
CA ALA A 282 20.17 -4.59 -31.80
C ALA A 282 18.90 -5.45 -31.65
N SER A 283 19.05 -6.74 -31.35
CA SER A 283 17.93 -7.68 -31.20
C SER A 283 17.04 -7.30 -30.00
N HIS A 284 17.65 -6.81 -28.91
CA HIS A 284 16.95 -6.36 -27.70
C HIS A 284 16.03 -5.16 -27.97
N LEU A 285 16.47 -4.22 -28.81
CA LEU A 285 15.67 -3.06 -29.22
C LEU A 285 14.47 -3.49 -30.09
N SER A 286 14.68 -4.44 -31.01
CA SER A 286 13.62 -4.97 -31.89
C SER A 286 12.56 -5.76 -31.12
N MET A 287 12.96 -6.45 -30.05
CA MET A 287 12.06 -7.20 -29.16
C MET A 287 11.13 -6.27 -28.40
N LEU A 288 11.59 -5.09 -27.96
CA LEU A 288 10.76 -4.09 -27.27
C LEU A 288 9.71 -3.44 -28.18
N TYR A 289 10.06 -3.14 -29.44
CA TYR A 289 9.10 -2.66 -30.44
C TYR A 289 8.08 -3.75 -30.80
N LEU A 290 8.52 -5.01 -30.87
CA LEU A 290 7.65 -6.16 -31.12
C LEU A 290 6.69 -6.41 -29.95
N ILE A 291 7.14 -6.28 -28.70
CA ILE A 291 6.29 -6.36 -27.51
C ILE A 291 5.27 -5.22 -27.48
N ASN A 292 5.68 -3.98 -27.75
CA ASN A 292 4.76 -2.84 -27.83
C ASN A 292 3.73 -2.99 -28.97
N PHE A 293 4.15 -3.52 -30.12
CA PHE A 293 3.29 -3.80 -31.26
C PHE A 293 2.28 -4.93 -30.96
N ILE A 294 2.72 -5.99 -30.28
CA ILE A 294 1.85 -7.08 -29.82
C ILE A 294 0.81 -6.56 -28.83
N VAL A 295 1.20 -5.75 -27.84
CA VAL A 295 0.25 -5.15 -26.89
C VAL A 295 -0.74 -4.20 -27.59
N TYR A 296 -0.29 -3.47 -28.61
CA TYR A 296 -1.18 -2.63 -29.42
C TYR A 296 -2.22 -3.46 -30.19
N VAL A 297 -1.83 -4.58 -30.80
CA VAL A 297 -2.75 -5.49 -31.52
C VAL A 297 -3.73 -6.22 -30.58
N GLN A 298 -3.39 -6.41 -29.30
CA GLN A 298 -4.27 -6.98 -28.26
C GLN A 298 -5.56 -6.17 -28.09
N VAL A 299 -5.49 -4.85 -28.27
CA VAL A 299 -6.62 -3.92 -28.11
C VAL A 299 -7.60 -4.02 -29.29
N GLU A 300 -7.12 -4.45 -30.46
CA GLU A 300 -7.90 -4.39 -31.71
C GLU A 300 -8.38 -5.78 -32.18
N ASN A 301 -7.58 -6.85 -32.01
CA ASN A 301 -7.93 -8.21 -32.46
C ASN A 301 -7.26 -9.34 -31.63
N HIS A 302 -8.00 -9.97 -30.70
CA HIS A 302 -7.49 -11.03 -29.82
C HIS A 302 -6.94 -12.28 -30.53
N VAL A 303 -7.54 -12.71 -31.66
CA VAL A 303 -7.09 -13.91 -32.39
C VAL A 303 -5.75 -13.69 -33.09
N LEU A 304 -5.57 -12.53 -33.73
CA LEU A 304 -4.31 -12.16 -34.37
C LEU A 304 -3.19 -11.98 -33.34
N TRP A 305 -3.52 -11.44 -32.17
CA TRP A 305 -2.61 -11.32 -31.05
C TRP A 305 -2.07 -12.68 -30.58
N VAL A 306 -2.95 -13.67 -30.36
CA VAL A 306 -2.54 -15.04 -29.97
C VAL A 306 -1.62 -15.66 -31.03
N VAL A 307 -1.96 -15.52 -32.33
CA VAL A 307 -1.17 -16.11 -33.42
C VAL A 307 0.23 -15.48 -33.51
N LEU A 308 0.33 -14.14 -33.51
CA LEU A 308 1.62 -13.44 -33.58
C LEU A 308 2.49 -13.73 -32.37
N PHE A 309 1.89 -13.85 -31.19
CA PHE A 309 2.60 -14.20 -29.97
C PHE A 309 3.16 -15.62 -30.01
N VAL A 310 2.35 -16.61 -30.43
CA VAL A 310 2.82 -18.01 -30.60
C VAL A 310 4.00 -18.08 -31.56
N VAL A 311 3.93 -17.34 -32.68
CA VAL A 311 5.04 -17.26 -33.64
C VAL A 311 6.30 -16.64 -33.00
N SER A 312 6.14 -15.57 -32.22
CA SER A 312 7.25 -14.93 -31.51
C SER A 312 7.89 -15.85 -30.46
N SER A 313 7.10 -16.56 -29.66
CA SER A 313 7.61 -17.50 -28.65
C SER A 313 8.38 -18.65 -29.30
N VAL A 314 7.84 -19.21 -30.39
CA VAL A 314 8.54 -20.26 -31.16
C VAL A 314 9.85 -19.73 -31.74
N TYR A 315 9.87 -18.48 -32.24
CA TYR A 315 11.10 -17.85 -32.74
C TYR A 315 12.16 -17.68 -31.64
N SER A 316 11.78 -17.18 -30.46
CA SER A 316 12.71 -17.06 -29.32
C SER A 316 13.26 -18.40 -28.86
N TRP A 317 12.42 -19.44 -28.77
CA TRP A 317 12.87 -20.79 -28.45
C TRP A 317 13.85 -21.35 -29.50
N LEU A 318 13.56 -21.16 -30.79
CA LEU A 318 14.46 -21.58 -31.86
C LEU A 318 15.80 -20.85 -31.79
N TRP A 319 15.81 -19.57 -31.43
CA TRP A 319 17.03 -18.78 -31.26
C TRP A 319 17.88 -19.30 -30.11
N ASP A 320 17.29 -19.49 -28.94
CA ASP A 320 17.95 -20.01 -27.73
C ASP A 320 18.62 -21.37 -28.00
N VAL A 321 17.92 -22.28 -28.69
CA VAL A 321 18.44 -23.62 -29.01
C VAL A 321 19.52 -23.61 -30.09
N VAL A 322 19.31 -22.86 -31.18
CA VAL A 322 20.17 -22.96 -32.37
C VAL A 322 21.38 -22.04 -32.30
N MET A 323 21.18 -20.78 -31.90
CA MET A 323 22.23 -19.77 -31.91
C MET A 323 23.02 -19.79 -30.61
N ASP A 324 22.33 -19.68 -29.47
CA ASP A 324 22.99 -19.50 -28.17
C ASP A 324 23.57 -20.80 -27.64
N TRP A 325 22.84 -21.91 -27.77
CA TRP A 325 23.33 -23.23 -27.33
C TRP A 325 24.09 -23.98 -28.43
N GLY A 326 24.01 -23.54 -29.68
CA GLY A 326 24.73 -24.16 -30.81
C GLY A 326 24.24 -25.57 -31.16
N LEU A 327 23.00 -25.92 -30.77
CA LEU A 327 22.35 -27.21 -31.02
C LEU A 327 21.54 -27.15 -32.33
N GLY A 328 21.03 -28.29 -32.80
CA GLY A 328 20.18 -28.33 -34.00
C GLY A 328 20.91 -28.60 -35.33
N ARG A 329 22.17 -29.05 -35.30
CA ARG A 329 22.87 -29.52 -36.50
C ARG A 329 22.41 -30.93 -36.89
N PRO A 330 21.83 -31.15 -38.08
CA PRO A 330 21.26 -32.44 -38.46
C PRO A 330 22.30 -33.55 -38.65
N GLN A 331 23.58 -33.19 -38.79
CA GLN A 331 24.69 -34.15 -38.98
C GLN A 331 25.06 -34.92 -37.71
N ASN A 332 24.74 -34.40 -36.51
CA ASN A 332 25.11 -35.00 -35.22
C ASN A 332 23.88 -35.28 -34.34
N HIS A 333 22.82 -35.88 -34.90
CA HIS A 333 21.59 -36.19 -34.17
C HIS A 333 20.99 -34.94 -33.45
N PHE A 334 21.03 -33.76 -34.09
CA PHE A 334 20.56 -32.48 -33.53
C PHE A 334 21.39 -31.91 -32.36
N LEU A 335 22.57 -32.45 -32.06
CA LEU A 335 23.49 -31.92 -31.05
C LEU A 335 24.72 -31.26 -31.70
N GLY A 336 25.39 -30.35 -30.99
CA GLY A 336 26.62 -29.67 -31.44
C GLY A 336 27.86 -30.58 -31.56
N ASP A 337 29.00 -30.06 -32.04
CA ASP A 337 30.23 -30.85 -32.28
C ASP A 337 31.05 -31.16 -31.00
N GLY A 338 30.71 -30.56 -29.86
CA GLY A 338 31.37 -30.78 -28.57
C GLY A 338 30.43 -30.50 -27.40
N HIS A 339 30.55 -31.28 -26.31
CA HIS A 339 29.68 -31.20 -25.13
C HIS A 339 30.54 -31.30 -23.87
N MET A 340 30.27 -30.46 -22.88
CA MET A 340 30.92 -30.48 -21.58
C MET A 340 30.25 -31.50 -20.64
N TYR A 341 28.93 -31.67 -20.73
CA TYR A 341 28.21 -32.66 -19.95
C TYR A 341 28.29 -34.04 -20.60
N SER A 342 28.79 -35.03 -19.84
CA SER A 342 28.95 -36.42 -20.29
C SER A 342 27.62 -37.08 -20.73
N ARG A 343 26.47 -36.55 -20.28
CA ARG A 343 25.15 -37.13 -20.49
C ARG A 343 24.36 -36.35 -21.55
N ARG A 344 24.20 -36.95 -22.73
CA ARG A 344 23.49 -36.34 -23.89
C ARG A 344 22.01 -36.03 -23.63
N TRP A 345 21.35 -36.76 -22.73
CA TRP A 345 19.94 -36.55 -22.42
C TRP A 345 19.65 -35.18 -21.78
N VAL A 346 20.65 -34.59 -21.12
CA VAL A 346 20.50 -33.29 -20.45
C VAL A 346 20.18 -32.18 -21.46
N TYR A 347 20.79 -32.22 -22.65
CA TYR A 347 20.53 -31.24 -23.71
C TYR A 347 19.11 -31.37 -24.28
N TYR A 348 18.64 -32.60 -24.52
CA TYR A 348 17.26 -32.84 -24.96
C TYR A 348 16.23 -32.44 -23.89
N ALA A 349 16.53 -32.71 -22.62
CA ALA A 349 15.68 -32.28 -21.51
C ALA A 349 15.65 -30.75 -21.39
N ALA A 350 16.80 -30.07 -21.53
CA ALA A 350 16.89 -28.63 -21.52
C ALA A 350 16.10 -28.00 -22.68
N MET A 351 16.18 -28.56 -23.89
CA MET A 351 15.39 -28.11 -25.05
C MET A 351 13.88 -28.22 -24.80
N ALA A 352 13.43 -29.33 -24.20
CA ALA A 352 12.02 -29.56 -23.90
C ALA A 352 11.51 -28.67 -22.75
N VAL A 353 12.33 -28.49 -21.71
CA VAL A 353 12.02 -27.61 -20.58
C VAL A 353 11.97 -26.16 -21.04
N ASP A 354 12.91 -25.72 -21.87
CA ASP A 354 12.91 -24.35 -22.41
C ASP A 354 11.68 -24.07 -23.28
N PHE A 355 11.26 -25.04 -24.11
CA PHE A 355 10.03 -24.94 -24.89
C PHE A 355 8.80 -24.71 -24.00
N VAL A 356 8.66 -25.47 -22.91
CA VAL A 356 7.54 -25.31 -21.96
C VAL A 356 7.61 -23.99 -21.21
N LEU A 357 8.80 -23.59 -20.76
CA LEU A 357 9.01 -22.33 -20.04
C LEU A 357 8.85 -21.11 -20.95
N CYS A 358 9.06 -21.23 -22.26
CA CYS A 358 8.83 -20.15 -23.22
C CYS A 358 7.35 -19.71 -23.25
N PHE A 359 6.41 -20.63 -23.03
CA PHE A 359 4.99 -20.31 -22.91
C PHE A 359 4.58 -19.88 -21.49
N SER A 360 5.48 -19.87 -20.49
CA SER A 360 5.11 -19.53 -19.11
C SER A 360 4.56 -18.10 -18.95
N TRP A 361 4.98 -17.18 -19.82
CA TRP A 361 4.47 -15.81 -19.90
C TRP A 361 3.06 -15.69 -20.48
N THR A 362 2.57 -16.70 -21.22
CA THR A 362 1.22 -16.67 -21.84
C THR A 362 0.11 -16.58 -20.81
N LEU A 363 0.32 -17.22 -19.65
CA LEU A 363 -0.66 -17.28 -18.55
C LEU A 363 -0.81 -15.93 -17.83
N ALA A 364 0.16 -15.02 -17.95
CA ALA A 364 0.12 -13.71 -17.32
C ALA A 364 -0.57 -12.63 -18.16
N LEU A 365 -0.78 -12.88 -19.46
CA LEU A 365 -1.29 -11.89 -20.42
C LEU A 365 -2.78 -12.05 -20.75
N ILE A 366 -3.45 -13.08 -20.23
CA ILE A 366 -4.88 -13.31 -20.45
C ILE A 366 -5.68 -12.32 -19.60
N PRO A 367 -6.46 -11.40 -20.20
CA PRO A 367 -7.32 -10.49 -19.44
C PRO A 367 -8.46 -11.29 -18.79
N PRO A 368 -8.82 -10.97 -17.52
CA PRO A 368 -9.99 -11.56 -16.88
C PRO A 368 -11.24 -11.08 -17.63
N THR A 369 -11.90 -11.98 -18.33
CA THR A 369 -13.23 -11.74 -18.93
C THR A 369 -14.26 -12.56 -18.15
N ASP A 370 -15.46 -12.01 -18.00
CA ASP A 370 -16.49 -12.49 -17.06
C ASP A 370 -17.00 -13.92 -17.35
N GLU A 371 -16.67 -14.50 -18.50
CA GLU A 371 -17.15 -15.82 -18.92
C GLU A 371 -16.33 -17.02 -18.37
N TYR A 372 -15.12 -16.81 -17.78
CA TYR A 372 -14.21 -17.91 -17.39
C TYR A 372 -13.72 -17.83 -15.92
N SER A 373 -14.64 -17.63 -14.97
CA SER A 373 -14.36 -17.46 -13.52
C SER A 373 -13.41 -18.50 -12.91
N VAL A 374 -13.58 -19.80 -13.22
CA VAL A 374 -12.80 -20.87 -12.57
C VAL A 374 -11.36 -20.94 -13.11
N VAL A 375 -11.19 -20.77 -14.43
CA VAL A 375 -9.86 -20.81 -15.07
C VAL A 375 -9.05 -19.59 -14.66
N VAL A 376 -9.67 -18.41 -14.61
CA VAL A 376 -9.04 -17.16 -14.14
C VAL A 376 -8.64 -17.26 -12.67
N GLY A 377 -9.48 -17.87 -11.82
CA GLY A 377 -9.16 -18.13 -10.41
C GLY A 377 -7.92 -19.02 -10.24
N VAL A 378 -7.86 -20.16 -10.94
CA VAL A 378 -6.69 -21.07 -10.92
C VAL A 378 -5.44 -20.39 -11.49
N LEU A 379 -5.59 -19.58 -12.54
CA LEU A 379 -4.51 -18.85 -13.18
C LEU A 379 -3.88 -17.81 -12.22
N LEU A 380 -4.71 -17.11 -11.44
CA LEU A 380 -4.28 -16.17 -10.40
C LEU A 380 -3.46 -16.86 -9.29
N TYR A 381 -3.84 -18.07 -8.88
CA TYR A 381 -3.06 -18.86 -7.90
C TYR A 381 -1.71 -19.34 -8.45
N LEU A 382 -1.60 -19.52 -9.77
CA LEU A 382 -0.37 -19.95 -10.44
C LEU A 382 0.56 -18.79 -10.84
N GLN A 383 0.11 -17.53 -10.77
CA GLN A 383 0.94 -16.36 -11.13
C GLN A 383 2.26 -16.24 -10.34
N PRO A 384 2.31 -16.48 -9.02
CA PRO A 384 3.58 -16.48 -8.29
C PRO A 384 4.53 -17.54 -8.82
N VAL A 385 4.02 -18.70 -9.25
CA VAL A 385 4.81 -19.77 -9.84
C VAL A 385 5.41 -19.33 -11.17
N THR A 386 4.63 -18.65 -12.03
CA THR A 386 5.12 -18.14 -13.32
C THR A 386 6.25 -17.11 -13.17
N MET A 387 6.27 -16.33 -12.07
CA MET A 387 7.34 -15.36 -11.79
C MET A 387 8.69 -16.04 -11.49
N PHE A 388 8.70 -17.27 -10.98
CA PHE A 388 9.92 -18.04 -10.75
C PHE A 388 10.39 -18.80 -12.00
N MET A 389 9.52 -19.00 -12.99
CA MET A 389 9.84 -19.75 -14.19
C MET A 389 10.82 -19.03 -15.11
N GLU A 390 10.69 -17.70 -15.29
CA GLU A 390 11.60 -16.93 -16.15
C GLU A 390 13.03 -16.86 -15.60
N PRO A 391 13.28 -16.57 -14.30
CA PRO A 391 14.64 -16.61 -13.75
C PRO A 391 15.30 -17.98 -13.90
N ILE A 392 14.54 -19.08 -13.74
CA ILE A 392 15.05 -20.44 -13.93
C ILE A 392 15.43 -20.68 -15.39
N ARG A 393 14.57 -20.27 -16.34
CA ARG A 393 14.81 -20.36 -17.77
C ARG A 393 16.08 -19.61 -18.19
N ARG A 394 16.23 -18.36 -17.75
CA ARG A 394 17.41 -17.53 -18.03
C ARG A 394 18.68 -18.07 -17.39
N SER A 395 18.61 -18.59 -16.16
CA SER A 395 19.75 -19.23 -15.50
C SER A 395 20.23 -20.45 -16.27
N MET A 396 19.29 -21.27 -16.75
CA MET A 396 19.57 -22.41 -17.62
C MET A 396 20.19 -21.96 -18.95
N TRP A 397 19.61 -20.95 -19.59
CA TRP A 397 20.13 -20.36 -20.82
C TRP A 397 21.57 -19.87 -20.65
N SER A 398 21.89 -19.14 -19.57
CA SER A 398 23.24 -18.64 -19.30
C SER A 398 24.27 -19.76 -19.15
N CYS A 399 23.92 -20.89 -18.52
CA CYS A 399 24.84 -22.02 -18.40
C CYS A 399 25.20 -22.63 -19.75
N PHE A 400 24.21 -22.84 -20.63
CA PHE A 400 24.43 -23.44 -21.94
C PHE A 400 25.03 -22.46 -22.97
N ALA A 401 24.66 -21.17 -22.91
CA ALA A 401 25.28 -20.13 -23.72
C ALA A 401 26.76 -19.96 -23.37
N MET A 402 27.10 -19.91 -22.08
CA MET A 402 28.48 -19.87 -21.62
C MET A 402 29.26 -21.13 -22.02
N GLU A 403 28.63 -22.30 -21.95
CA GLU A 403 29.24 -23.55 -22.44
C GLU A 403 29.52 -23.48 -23.95
N ASN A 404 28.55 -23.08 -24.76
CA ASN A 404 28.71 -22.96 -26.20
C ASN A 404 29.78 -21.93 -26.57
N GLU A 405 29.83 -20.78 -25.88
CA GLU A 405 30.88 -19.78 -26.05
C GLU A 405 32.26 -20.32 -25.64
N HIS A 406 32.34 -21.05 -24.52
CA HIS A 406 33.58 -21.70 -24.08
C HIS A 406 34.07 -22.74 -25.09
N LEU A 407 33.17 -23.55 -25.64
CA LEU A 407 33.47 -24.52 -26.69
C LEU A 407 33.92 -23.81 -27.98
N ARG A 408 33.26 -22.71 -28.36
CA ARG A 408 33.63 -21.89 -29.54
C ARG A 408 35.03 -21.27 -29.37
N ASN A 409 35.35 -20.77 -28.18
CA ASN A 409 36.65 -20.20 -27.84
C ASN A 409 37.76 -21.27 -27.77
N THR A 410 37.50 -22.43 -27.17
CA THR A 410 38.50 -23.52 -27.03
C THR A 410 38.73 -24.33 -28.31
N LEU A 411 37.71 -24.49 -29.16
CA LEU A 411 37.85 -25.12 -30.48
C LEU A 411 38.72 -24.28 -31.43
N GLY A 412 38.79 -22.95 -31.24
CA GLY A 412 39.73 -22.07 -31.94
C GLY A 412 41.20 -22.44 -31.68
N PHE A 413 41.56 -22.71 -30.42
CA PHE A 413 42.93 -23.12 -30.03
C PHE A 413 43.30 -24.53 -30.47
N ARG A 414 42.32 -25.41 -30.72
CA ARG A 414 42.57 -26.78 -31.21
C ARG A 414 42.98 -26.82 -32.69
N LYS A 415 42.71 -25.75 -33.46
CA LYS A 415 43.18 -25.60 -34.85
C LYS A 415 44.66 -25.24 -34.96
N GLU A 416 45.26 -24.68 -33.90
CA GLU A 416 46.69 -24.39 -33.85
C GLU A 416 47.45 -25.50 -33.12
N ARG A 417 48.46 -26.09 -33.78
CA ARG A 417 49.24 -27.23 -33.23
C ARG A 417 50.11 -26.87 -32.01
N PHE A 418 50.24 -25.60 -31.67
CA PHE A 418 51.08 -25.13 -30.57
C PHE A 418 50.45 -23.94 -29.86
N ILE A 419 50.29 -24.06 -28.53
CA ILE A 419 49.82 -22.99 -27.66
C ILE A 419 51.05 -22.13 -27.32
N PRO A 420 51.15 -20.88 -27.77
CA PRO A 420 52.34 -20.07 -27.55
C PRO A 420 52.53 -19.78 -26.05
N LEU A 421 53.72 -20.07 -25.52
CA LEU A 421 54.10 -19.77 -24.14
C LEU A 421 54.17 -18.25 -23.95
N HIS A 422 53.67 -17.76 -22.82
CA HIS A 422 53.54 -16.34 -22.47
C HIS A 422 54.82 -15.49 -22.63
N PHE A 423 55.99 -16.10 -22.73
CA PHE A 423 57.28 -15.45 -22.90
C PHE A 423 57.63 -15.05 -24.35
N GLU A 424 56.93 -15.56 -25.37
CA GLU A 424 57.16 -15.18 -26.77
C GLU A 424 56.37 -13.94 -27.21
N ARG A 425 55.51 -13.40 -26.33
CA ARG A 425 54.76 -12.19 -26.62
C ARG A 425 55.70 -10.98 -26.56
N LYS A 426 56.06 -10.39 -27.71
CA LYS A 426 56.66 -9.05 -27.74
C LYS A 426 55.76 -8.11 -26.91
N PRO A 427 56.30 -7.29 -26.00
CA PRO A 427 55.46 -6.48 -25.14
C PRO A 427 54.71 -5.46 -26.01
N GLN A 428 53.40 -5.62 -26.13
CA GLN A 428 52.54 -4.50 -26.52
C GLN A 428 52.67 -3.47 -25.40
N LYS A 429 53.26 -2.31 -25.71
CA LYS A 429 53.19 -1.15 -24.82
C LYS A 429 51.72 -0.73 -24.74
N LYS A 430 50.99 -1.23 -23.74
CA LYS A 430 49.81 -0.51 -23.25
C LYS A 430 50.35 0.72 -22.54
N ALA A 431 50.29 1.87 -23.21
CA ALA A 431 50.47 3.15 -22.56
C ALA A 431 49.36 3.27 -21.51
N THR A 432 49.69 3.04 -20.25
CA THR A 432 48.77 3.32 -19.14
C THR A 432 48.71 4.82 -18.99
N ASP A 433 47.73 5.44 -19.65
CA ASP A 433 47.47 6.86 -19.55
C ASP A 433 46.83 7.18 -18.20
N LYS A 434 47.67 7.48 -17.20
CA LYS A 434 47.25 7.90 -15.84
C LYS A 434 46.42 9.19 -15.83
N ARG A 435 46.21 9.83 -16.98
CA ARG A 435 45.41 11.05 -17.14
C ARG A 435 43.91 10.77 -17.06
N ASP A 436 43.49 9.56 -17.41
CA ASP A 436 42.07 9.20 -17.53
C ASP A 436 41.43 8.94 -16.17
N ASP A 437 42.06 8.17 -15.28
CA ASP A 437 41.57 7.90 -13.91
C ASP A 437 41.31 9.19 -13.10
N SER A 438 42.14 10.22 -13.30
CA SER A 438 41.98 11.53 -12.66
C SER A 438 40.78 12.31 -13.25
N GLN A 439 40.54 12.19 -14.57
CA GLN A 439 39.37 12.81 -15.19
C GLN A 439 38.07 12.13 -14.77
N TYR A 440 38.04 10.80 -14.63
CA TYR A 440 36.85 10.10 -14.13
C TYR A 440 36.54 10.50 -12.69
N ALA A 441 37.55 10.59 -11.82
CA ALA A 441 37.36 11.05 -10.44
C ALA A 441 36.81 12.49 -10.36
N VAL A 442 37.32 13.41 -11.21
CA VAL A 442 36.81 14.80 -11.26
C VAL A 442 35.37 14.86 -11.78
N LYS A 443 35.02 14.04 -12.79
CA LYS A 443 33.65 13.96 -13.33
C LYS A 443 32.66 13.42 -12.30
N VAL A 444 33.04 12.40 -11.53
CA VAL A 444 32.20 11.82 -10.47
C VAL A 444 31.97 12.84 -9.34
N VAL A 445 33.01 13.57 -8.93
CA VAL A 445 32.89 14.61 -7.90
C VAL A 445 32.04 15.79 -8.39
N ALA A 446 32.18 16.22 -9.65
CA ALA A 446 31.35 17.27 -10.24
C ALA A 446 29.86 16.87 -10.29
N LEU A 447 29.56 15.62 -10.66
CA LEU A 447 28.20 15.10 -10.70
C LEU A 447 27.57 15.07 -9.30
N ALA A 448 28.33 14.64 -8.29
CA ALA A 448 27.88 14.64 -6.90
C ALA A 448 27.55 16.05 -6.39
N VAL A 449 28.36 17.06 -6.74
CA VAL A 449 28.11 18.46 -6.36
C VAL A 449 26.85 19.02 -7.02
N VAL A 450 26.61 18.69 -8.30
CA VAL A 450 25.38 19.12 -9.01
C VAL A 450 24.13 18.48 -8.38
N VAL A 451 24.20 17.19 -8.02
CA VAL A 451 23.09 16.50 -7.35
C VAL A 451 22.79 17.09 -5.97
N VAL A 452 23.83 17.45 -5.20
CA VAL A 452 23.65 18.13 -3.89
C VAL A 452 23.09 19.55 -4.07
N ALA A 453 23.50 20.28 -5.11
CA ALA A 453 22.97 21.61 -5.40
C ALA A 453 21.50 21.57 -5.85
N LEU A 454 21.12 20.60 -6.70
CA LEU A 454 19.75 20.40 -7.16
C LEU A 454 18.82 19.93 -6.03
N SER A 455 19.30 19.05 -5.16
CA SER A 455 18.53 18.62 -3.98
C SER A 455 18.36 19.75 -2.96
N ALA A 456 19.38 20.59 -2.74
CA ALA A 456 19.25 21.77 -1.89
C ALA A 456 18.31 22.84 -2.47
N SER A 457 18.31 23.05 -3.79
CA SER A 457 17.42 23.99 -4.46
C SER A 457 15.96 23.50 -4.51
N ALA A 458 15.74 22.18 -4.62
CA ALA A 458 14.40 21.59 -4.48
C ALA A 458 13.80 21.79 -3.07
N ILE A 459 14.63 21.81 -2.02
CA ILE A 459 14.19 22.06 -0.64
C ILE A 459 13.83 23.54 -0.41
N PHE A 460 14.54 24.47 -1.07
CA PHE A 460 14.27 25.90 -0.93
C PHE A 460 13.13 26.41 -1.83
N LEU A 461 12.86 25.74 -2.96
CA LEU A 461 11.75 26.08 -3.87
C LEU A 461 10.42 25.39 -3.50
N GLY A 462 10.45 24.50 -2.50
CA GLY A 462 9.29 23.76 -2.01
C GLY A 462 8.64 24.30 -0.73
N ASN A 463 9.02 25.51 -0.26
CA ASN A 463 8.45 26.18 0.91
C ASN A 463 7.79 27.50 0.55
#